data_AF-A0A838NJ28-F1
#
_entry.id   AF-A0A838NJ28-F1
#
_cell.length_a   1.000
_cell.length_b   1.000
_cell.length_c   1.000
_cell.angle_alpha   90.00
_cell.angle_beta   90.00
_cell.angle_gamma   90.00
#
_symmetry.space_group_name_H-M   'P 1'
#
loop_
_entity.id
_entity.type
_entity.pdbx_description
1 polymer ?
#
loop_
_entity_poly.entity_id
_entity_poly.type
_entity_poly.pdbx_seq_one_letter_code
_entity_poly.pdbx_strand_id
1 'polypeptide(L)'
;MTRRLGFTFIEVLVVCVVLSILAGLAVLKYIDLKHRALSASATADLQAVRLAAYSAWYEQGVWPAEAGAGTVPGGMVQYLPNGFIFSKPEYTLDWDNFVPPGGGPSGGMQLGVVVSSTNARLMKTLQDNLGNKAPFFVVGGTLTFVIVGPDGRI
;
A
#
# COMPACT_ATOMS: atom_id res chain seq x y z
N MET A 1 26.53 -22.75 53.61
CA MET A 1 26.21 -21.34 53.30
C MET A 1 26.68 -21.05 51.89
N THR A 2 25.77 -20.85 50.93
CA THR A 2 26.10 -20.51 49.53
C THR A 2 26.27 -19.00 49.41
N ARG A 3 27.47 -18.55 49.07
CA ARG A 3 27.83 -17.14 48.90
C ARG A 3 27.20 -16.64 47.60
N ARG A 4 26.24 -15.72 47.67
CA ARG A 4 25.71 -15.03 46.48
C ARG A 4 26.77 -14.01 46.03
N LEU A 5 27.38 -14.26 44.88
CA LEU A 5 28.27 -13.30 44.22
C LEU A 5 27.39 -12.21 43.60
N GLY A 6 27.58 -10.96 44.01
CA GLY A 6 26.87 -9.80 43.44
C GLY A 6 27.47 -9.40 42.09
N PHE A 7 26.63 -8.87 41.20
CA PHE A 7 27.04 -8.30 39.92
C PHE A 7 28.00 -7.11 40.11
N THR A 8 29.00 -6.97 39.24
CA THR A 8 29.96 -5.86 39.33
C THR A 8 29.54 -4.65 38.49
N PHE A 9 29.97 -3.45 38.88
CA PHE A 9 29.70 -2.22 38.10
C PHE A 9 30.26 -2.31 36.67
N ILE A 10 31.43 -2.91 36.49
CA ILE A 10 32.04 -3.08 35.18
C ILE A 10 31.21 -4.01 34.29
N GLU A 11 30.59 -5.03 34.86
CA GLU A 11 29.75 -5.99 34.13
C GLU A 11 28.46 -5.33 33.62
N VAL A 12 27.82 -4.50 34.45
CA VAL A 12 26.68 -3.67 34.00
C VAL A 12 27.11 -2.68 32.92
N LEU A 13 28.28 -2.06 33.06
CA LEU A 13 28.79 -1.09 32.08
C LEU A 13 29.02 -1.75 30.71
N VAL A 14 29.68 -2.92 30.68
CA VAL A 14 29.89 -3.68 29.44
C VAL A 14 28.56 -4.10 28.81
N VAL A 15 27.60 -4.58 29.60
CA VAL A 15 26.26 -4.94 29.10
C VAL A 15 25.57 -3.73 28.46
N CYS A 16 25.59 -2.57 29.11
CA CYS A 16 25.02 -1.34 28.56
C CYS A 16 25.70 -0.93 27.24
N VAL A 17 27.03 -1.02 27.17
CA VAL A 17 27.78 -0.73 25.93
C VAL A 17 27.36 -1.67 24.80
N VAL A 18 27.32 -2.98 25.05
CA VAL A 18 26.88 -3.95 24.04
C VAL A 18 25.43 -3.70 23.62
N LEU A 19 24.52 -3.45 24.56
CA LEU A 19 23.10 -3.17 24.27
C LEU A 19 22.92 -1.90 23.45
N SER A 20 23.68 -0.82 23.73
CA SER A 20 23.58 0.43 22.97
C SER A 20 23.99 0.26 21.50
N ILE A 21 25.04 -0.53 21.23
CA ILE A 21 25.49 -0.85 19.87
C ILE A 21 24.41 -1.69 19.15
N LEU A 22 23.90 -2.73 19.81
CA LEU A 22 22.87 -3.59 19.23
C LEU A 22 21.57 -2.82 18.95
N ALA A 23 21.14 -1.96 19.88
CA ALA A 23 19.96 -1.13 19.71
C ALA A 23 20.10 -0.17 18.51
N GLY A 24 21.27 0.46 18.34
CA GLY A 24 21.53 1.32 17.18
C GLY A 24 21.38 0.60 15.84
N LEU A 25 21.95 -0.60 15.71
CA LEU A 25 21.83 -1.41 14.49
C LEU A 25 20.39 -1.90 14.26
N ALA A 26 19.69 -2.26 15.33
CA ALA A 26 18.31 -2.73 15.25
C ALA A 26 17.35 -1.65 14.74
N VAL A 27 17.51 -0.39 15.18
CA VAL A 27 16.66 0.73 14.74
C VAL A 27 16.78 0.96 13.23
N LEU A 28 17.99 1.00 12.69
CA LEU A 28 18.19 1.21 11.25
C LEU A 28 17.54 0.09 10.42
N LYS A 29 17.76 -1.17 10.82
CA LYS A 29 17.16 -2.33 10.15
C LYS A 29 15.63 -2.32 10.25
N TYR A 30 15.09 -1.89 11.39
CA TYR A 30 13.64 -1.80 11.59
C TYR A 30 12.98 -0.78 10.66
N ILE A 31 13.60 0.38 10.43
CA ILE A 31 13.09 1.40 9.51
C ILE A 31 12.93 0.83 8.10
N ASP A 32 13.95 0.14 7.59
CA ASP A 32 13.90 -0.46 6.25
C ASP A 32 12.85 -1.59 6.16
N LEU A 33 12.77 -2.45 7.18
CA LEU A 33 11.75 -3.49 7.28
C LEU A 33 10.33 -2.90 7.27
N LYS A 34 10.11 -1.82 8.02
CA LYS A 34 8.82 -1.12 8.07
C LYS A 34 8.42 -0.62 6.67
N HIS A 35 9.31 0.05 5.94
CA HIS A 35 9.00 0.54 4.59
C HIS A 35 8.69 -0.59 3.61
N ARG A 36 9.43 -1.71 3.67
CA ARG A 36 9.16 -2.88 2.84
C ARG A 36 7.80 -3.50 3.16
N ALA A 37 7.48 -3.68 4.44
CA ALA A 37 6.18 -4.21 4.87
C ALA A 37 5.02 -3.32 4.42
N LEU A 38 5.16 -1.99 4.55
CA LEU A 38 4.16 -1.04 4.06
C LEU A 38 3.98 -1.11 2.54
N SER A 39 5.08 -1.22 1.77
CA SER A 39 4.98 -1.37 0.31
C SER A 39 4.27 -2.67 -0.11
N ALA A 40 4.50 -3.75 0.63
CA ALA A 40 3.85 -5.04 0.40
C ALA A 40 2.36 -4.97 0.76
N SER A 41 2.02 -4.29 1.87
CA SER A 41 0.63 -4.02 2.26
C SER A 41 -0.11 -3.22 1.20
N ALA A 42 0.46 -2.10 0.74
CA ALA A 42 -0.15 -1.29 -0.31
C ALA A 42 -0.32 -2.07 -1.62
N THR A 43 0.66 -2.91 -1.98
CA THR A 43 0.54 -3.79 -3.15
C THR A 43 -0.59 -4.81 -2.97
N ALA A 44 -0.72 -5.43 -1.80
CA ALA A 44 -1.79 -6.38 -1.50
C ALA A 44 -3.18 -5.71 -1.54
N ASP A 45 -3.28 -4.50 -0.99
CA ASP A 45 -4.49 -3.69 -1.04
C ASP A 45 -4.88 -3.34 -2.49
N LEU A 46 -3.92 -2.93 -3.33
CA LEU A 46 -4.15 -2.70 -4.76
C LEU A 46 -4.69 -3.95 -5.47
N GLN A 47 -4.16 -5.14 -5.13
CA GLN A 47 -4.66 -6.40 -5.69
C GLN A 47 -6.08 -6.72 -5.22
N ALA A 48 -6.39 -6.45 -3.95
CA ALA A 48 -7.73 -6.63 -3.40
C ALA A 48 -8.74 -5.71 -4.07
N VAL A 49 -8.40 -4.42 -4.24
CA VAL A 49 -9.25 -3.45 -4.94
C VAL A 49 -9.44 -3.86 -6.41
N ARG A 50 -8.37 -4.29 -7.08
CA ARG A 50 -8.47 -4.79 -8.45
C ARG A 50 -9.41 -5.98 -8.58
N LEU A 51 -9.30 -6.96 -7.68
CA LEU A 51 -10.19 -8.13 -7.69
C LEU A 51 -11.64 -7.74 -7.39
N ALA A 52 -11.86 -6.84 -6.44
CA ALA A 52 -13.18 -6.31 -6.11
C ALA A 52 -13.81 -5.56 -7.30
N ALA A 53 -13.01 -4.76 -8.02
CA ALA A 53 -13.45 -4.06 -9.22
C ALA A 53 -13.91 -5.03 -10.32
N TYR A 54 -13.11 -6.06 -10.61
CA TYR A 54 -13.50 -7.07 -11.60
C TYR A 54 -14.75 -7.84 -11.16
N SER A 55 -14.86 -8.19 -9.88
CA SER A 55 -16.02 -8.91 -9.35
C SER A 55 -17.30 -8.07 -9.49
N ALA A 56 -17.23 -6.78 -9.16
CA ALA A 56 -18.33 -5.84 -9.37
C ALA A 56 -18.74 -5.74 -10.84
N TRP A 57 -17.76 -5.64 -11.75
CA TRP A 57 -18.02 -5.62 -13.20
C TRP A 57 -18.71 -6.91 -13.68
N TYR A 58 -18.23 -8.08 -13.25
CA TYR A 58 -18.80 -9.36 -13.69
C TYR A 58 -20.23 -9.58 -13.20
N GLU A 59 -20.59 -9.06 -12.03
CA GLU A 59 -21.94 -9.22 -11.49
C GLU A 59 -22.92 -8.14 -11.97
N GLN A 60 -22.47 -6.88 -12.07
CA GLN A 60 -23.34 -5.73 -12.34
C GLN A 60 -23.27 -5.26 -13.79
N GLY A 61 -22.26 -5.68 -14.56
CA GLY A 61 -22.02 -5.25 -15.93
C GLY A 61 -21.55 -3.80 -16.08
N VAL A 62 -21.24 -3.14 -14.96
CA VAL A 62 -20.77 -1.75 -14.90
C VAL A 62 -19.66 -1.61 -13.87
N TRP A 63 -18.71 -0.72 -14.16
CA TRP A 63 -17.61 -0.46 -13.25
C TRP A 63 -18.11 0.36 -12.07
N PRO A 64 -17.55 0.17 -10.87
CA PRO A 64 -17.89 1.00 -9.74
C PRO A 64 -17.70 2.49 -10.06
N ALA A 65 -18.67 3.30 -9.63
CA ALA A 65 -18.60 4.74 -9.80
C ALA A 65 -17.39 5.31 -9.04
N GLU A 66 -16.92 6.47 -9.51
CA GLU A 66 -15.92 7.28 -8.83
C GLU A 66 -16.28 7.46 -7.34
N ALA A 67 -15.28 7.35 -6.48
CA ALA A 67 -15.38 7.79 -5.10
C ALA A 67 -14.16 8.65 -4.81
N GLY A 68 -14.30 9.71 -4.01
CA GLY A 68 -13.14 10.55 -3.70
C GLY A 68 -12.12 9.84 -2.80
N ALA A 69 -10.87 10.31 -2.87
CA ALA A 69 -9.73 9.79 -2.11
C ALA A 69 -10.07 9.35 -0.68
N GLY A 70 -9.68 8.12 -0.35
CA GLY A 70 -9.89 7.53 0.98
C GLY A 70 -11.28 6.95 1.20
N THR A 71 -12.19 7.06 0.23
CA THR A 71 -13.55 6.53 0.29
C THR A 71 -13.65 5.24 -0.53
N VAL A 72 -14.24 4.20 0.06
CA VAL A 72 -14.52 2.96 -0.67
C VAL A 72 -15.72 3.20 -1.61
N PRO A 73 -15.61 2.90 -2.92
CA PRO A 73 -16.74 2.97 -3.83
C PRO A 73 -17.86 2.03 -3.40
N GLY A 74 -19.10 2.53 -3.36
CA GLY A 74 -20.26 1.74 -2.91
C GLY A 74 -20.42 0.41 -3.67
N GLY A 75 -20.14 0.41 -4.98
CA GLY A 75 -20.20 -0.78 -5.83
C GLY A 75 -19.14 -1.85 -5.52
N MET A 76 -18.09 -1.54 -4.75
CA MET A 76 -17.03 -2.48 -4.38
C MET A 76 -17.16 -3.06 -2.98
N VAL A 77 -17.96 -2.46 -2.09
CA VAL A 77 -17.98 -2.76 -0.65
C VAL A 77 -18.18 -4.26 -0.38
N GLN A 78 -19.06 -4.92 -1.13
CA GLN A 78 -19.39 -6.33 -0.95
C GLN A 78 -18.31 -7.31 -1.45
N TYR A 79 -17.38 -6.85 -2.29
CA TYR A 79 -16.32 -7.67 -2.88
C TYR A 79 -14.95 -7.46 -2.21
N LEU A 80 -14.85 -6.48 -1.31
CA LEU A 80 -13.67 -6.21 -0.54
C LEU A 80 -13.64 -7.05 0.75
N PRO A 81 -12.45 -7.30 1.33
CA PRO A 81 -12.34 -7.87 2.66
C PRO A 81 -13.15 -7.09 3.70
N ASN A 82 -13.69 -7.78 4.70
CA ASN A 82 -14.47 -7.12 5.74
C ASN A 82 -13.61 -6.08 6.49
N GLY A 83 -14.15 -4.87 6.67
CA GLY A 83 -13.44 -3.75 7.30
C GLY A 83 -12.35 -3.11 6.42
N PHE A 84 -12.34 -3.37 5.11
CA PHE A 84 -11.40 -2.70 4.20
C PHE A 84 -11.67 -1.19 4.15
N ILE A 85 -10.61 -0.40 4.24
CA ILE A 85 -10.65 1.07 4.21
C ILE A 85 -9.61 1.59 3.23
N PHE A 86 -9.94 2.68 2.53
CA PHE A 86 -9.04 3.33 1.57
C PHE A 86 -8.16 4.40 2.23
N SER A 87 -8.59 4.95 3.37
CA SER A 87 -7.79 5.87 4.18
C SER A 87 -6.97 5.11 5.23
N LYS A 88 -5.68 4.87 4.94
CA LYS A 88 -4.72 4.25 5.89
C LYS A 88 -3.80 5.34 6.47
N PRO A 89 -3.17 5.10 7.63
CA PRO A 89 -2.29 6.10 8.24
C PRO A 89 -1.09 6.49 7.36
N GLU A 90 -0.56 5.54 6.57
CA GLU A 90 0.64 5.75 5.76
C GLU A 90 0.37 6.04 4.28
N TYR A 91 -0.80 5.70 3.76
CA TYR A 91 -1.18 5.95 2.37
C TYR A 91 -2.70 6.00 2.21
N THR A 92 -3.14 6.70 1.19
CA THR A 92 -4.56 6.78 0.81
C THR A 92 -4.73 6.19 -0.58
N LEU A 93 -5.73 5.33 -0.72
CA LEU A 93 -6.18 4.82 -2.01
C LEU A 93 -7.30 5.70 -2.55
N ASP A 94 -7.31 5.89 -3.86
CA ASP A 94 -8.38 6.56 -4.61
C ASP A 94 -8.81 5.68 -5.77
N TRP A 95 -10.11 5.59 -6.01
CA TRP A 95 -10.65 4.82 -7.12
C TRP A 95 -11.06 5.79 -8.22
N ASP A 96 -10.31 5.75 -9.32
CA ASP A 96 -10.53 6.63 -10.45
C ASP A 96 -11.18 5.84 -11.60
N ASN A 97 -12.41 6.20 -11.93
CA ASN A 97 -13.14 5.76 -13.10
C ASN A 97 -13.19 6.92 -14.11
N PHE A 98 -12.26 6.89 -15.07
CA PHE A 98 -12.08 7.93 -16.07
C PHE A 98 -13.07 7.83 -17.24
N VAL A 99 -14.09 6.98 -17.15
CA VAL A 99 -15.13 6.85 -18.18
C VAL A 99 -16.01 8.11 -18.17
N PRO A 100 -16.15 8.82 -19.29
CA PRO A 100 -16.99 10.01 -19.36
C PRO A 100 -18.45 9.72 -18.97
N PRO A 101 -19.14 10.65 -18.29
CA PRO A 101 -20.58 10.54 -18.06
C PRO A 101 -21.33 10.34 -19.38
N GLY A 102 -22.09 9.25 -19.49
CA GLY A 102 -22.84 8.89 -20.70
C GLY A 102 -22.23 7.76 -21.53
N GLY A 103 -21.04 7.26 -21.16
CA GLY A 103 -20.38 6.15 -21.85
C GLY A 103 -19.73 6.61 -23.15
N GLY A 104 -18.46 6.29 -23.30
CA GLY A 104 -17.67 6.64 -24.49
C GLY A 104 -16.23 6.18 -24.32
N PRO A 105 -15.47 6.05 -25.43
CA PRO A 105 -14.08 5.64 -25.37
C PRO A 105 -13.25 6.72 -24.65
N SER A 106 -12.66 6.39 -23.49
CA SER A 106 -11.58 7.18 -22.92
C SER A 106 -10.29 6.88 -23.70
N GLY A 107 -9.49 7.92 -23.96
CA GLY A 107 -8.37 7.87 -24.91
C GLY A 107 -7.10 7.16 -24.42
N GLY A 108 -7.15 6.30 -23.40
CA GLY A 108 -5.92 5.62 -22.96
C GLY A 108 -5.88 5.05 -21.54
N MET A 109 -6.81 5.42 -20.65
CA MET A 109 -7.07 4.72 -19.39
C MET A 109 -8.56 4.76 -19.06
N GLN A 110 -9.16 3.62 -18.74
CA GLN A 110 -10.55 3.57 -18.28
C GLN A 110 -10.64 3.62 -16.76
N LEU A 111 -9.70 2.99 -16.05
CA LEU A 111 -9.79 2.77 -14.60
C LEU A 111 -8.40 2.79 -13.96
N GLY A 112 -8.32 3.33 -12.75
CA GLY A 112 -7.11 3.34 -11.97
C GLY A 112 -7.37 3.27 -10.47
N VAL A 113 -6.38 2.77 -9.74
CA VAL A 113 -6.31 2.95 -8.29
C VAL A 113 -5.10 3.82 -8.00
N VAL A 114 -5.35 5.01 -7.48
CA VAL A 114 -4.31 5.97 -7.15
C VAL A 114 -3.86 5.75 -5.71
N VAL A 115 -2.55 5.66 -5.50
CA VAL A 115 -1.93 5.57 -4.17
C VAL A 115 -1.19 6.85 -3.90
N SER A 116 -1.64 7.58 -2.88
CA SER A 116 -1.00 8.81 -2.39
C SER A 116 -0.42 8.61 -1.00
N SER A 117 0.74 9.23 -0.74
CA SER A 117 1.38 9.21 0.58
C SER A 117 2.28 10.43 0.74
N THR A 118 2.36 10.97 1.95
CA THR A 118 3.35 12.00 2.31
C THR A 118 4.75 11.41 2.50
N ASN A 119 4.87 10.08 2.55
CA ASN A 119 6.13 9.38 2.76
C ASN A 119 6.80 9.01 1.43
N ALA A 120 7.75 9.84 0.99
CA ALA A 120 8.48 9.62 -0.26
C ALA A 120 9.22 8.27 -0.32
N ARG A 121 9.69 7.74 0.82
CA ARG A 121 10.36 6.42 0.87
C ARG A 121 9.38 5.29 0.61
N LEU A 122 8.16 5.40 1.14
CA LEU A 122 7.11 4.43 0.86
C LEU A 122 6.76 4.42 -0.63
N MET A 123 6.52 5.60 -1.22
CA MET A 123 6.20 5.71 -2.65
C MET A 123 7.30 5.13 -3.54
N LYS A 124 8.56 5.41 -3.22
CA LYS A 124 9.70 4.82 -3.94
C LYS A 124 9.74 3.29 -3.78
N THR A 125 9.61 2.79 -2.56
CA THR A 125 9.63 1.34 -2.31
C THR A 125 8.45 0.65 -2.99
N LEU A 126 7.30 1.31 -3.08
CA LEU A 126 6.12 0.81 -3.79
C LEU A 126 6.37 0.74 -5.30
N GLN A 127 6.97 1.78 -5.89
CA GLN A 127 7.40 1.78 -7.30
C GLN A 127 8.40 0.64 -7.57
N ASP A 128 9.39 0.48 -6.70
CA ASP A 128 10.41 -0.58 -6.83
C ASP A 128 9.77 -1.99 -6.68
N ASN A 129 8.77 -2.14 -5.79
CA ASN A 129 8.07 -3.40 -5.58
C ASN A 129 7.18 -3.77 -6.77
N LEU A 130 6.42 -2.80 -7.28
CA LEU A 130 5.56 -2.98 -8.43
C LEU A 130 6.37 -3.20 -9.71
N GLY A 131 7.47 -2.47 -9.92
CA GLY A 131 8.43 -2.67 -11.01
C GLY A 131 7.79 -3.05 -12.35
N ASN A 132 8.06 -4.28 -12.82
CA ASN A 132 7.45 -4.82 -14.05
C ASN A 132 6.30 -5.82 -13.76
N LYS A 133 5.84 -5.92 -12.51
CA LYS A 133 4.80 -6.87 -12.09
C LYS A 133 3.39 -6.38 -12.37
N ALA A 134 3.20 -5.08 -12.56
CA ALA A 134 1.90 -4.50 -12.86
C ALA A 134 2.04 -3.20 -13.66
N PRO A 135 1.04 -2.86 -14.49
CA PRO A 135 1.02 -1.58 -15.17
C PRO A 135 0.72 -0.45 -14.17
N PHE A 136 1.66 0.47 -14.01
CA PHE A 136 1.46 1.69 -13.23
C PHE A 136 2.21 2.85 -13.88
N PHE A 137 1.83 4.07 -13.50
CA PHE A 137 2.57 5.28 -13.83
C PHE A 137 2.60 6.21 -12.63
N VAL A 138 3.49 7.20 -12.68
CA VAL A 138 3.71 8.15 -11.57
C VAL A 138 3.52 9.56 -12.10
N VAL A 139 2.59 10.31 -11.52
CA VAL A 139 2.30 11.71 -11.86
C VAL A 139 2.11 12.50 -10.57
N GLY A 140 2.73 13.67 -10.48
CA GLY A 140 2.51 14.59 -9.34
C GLY A 140 2.93 14.05 -7.96
N GLY A 141 3.79 13.03 -7.90
CA GLY A 141 4.18 12.37 -6.64
C GLY A 141 3.27 11.21 -6.22
N THR A 142 2.27 10.89 -7.04
CA THR A 142 1.29 9.84 -6.79
C THR A 142 1.53 8.68 -7.74
N LEU A 143 1.25 7.45 -7.29
CA LEU A 143 1.36 6.25 -8.13
C LEU A 143 -0.05 5.80 -8.51
N THR A 144 -0.32 5.70 -9.80
CA THR A 144 -1.59 5.20 -10.31
C THR A 144 -1.39 3.80 -10.86
N PHE A 145 -2.04 2.83 -10.21
CA PHE A 145 -2.12 1.46 -10.67
C PHE A 145 -3.20 1.35 -11.73
N VAL A 146 -2.85 0.87 -12.92
CA VAL A 146 -3.78 0.82 -14.06
C VAL A 146 -4.59 -0.47 -14.01
N ILE A 147 -5.91 -0.36 -14.15
CA ILE A 147 -6.80 -1.51 -14.34
C ILE A 147 -7.28 -1.49 -15.79
N VAL A 148 -7.05 -2.61 -16.48
CA VAL A 148 -7.48 -2.79 -17.86
C VAL A 148 -8.80 -3.56 -17.88
N GLY A 149 -9.77 -3.04 -18.62
CA GLY A 149 -11.03 -3.73 -18.81
C GLY A 149 -10.88 -5.05 -19.58
N PRO A 150 -11.86 -5.96 -19.48
CA PRO A 150 -11.87 -7.21 -20.24
C PRO A 150 -11.91 -7.02 -21.77
N ASP A 151 -12.24 -5.80 -22.23
CA ASP A 151 -12.17 -5.37 -23.63
C ASP A 151 -10.74 -5.00 -24.09
N GLY A 152 -9.76 -5.06 -23.18
CA GLY A 152 -8.34 -4.82 -23.49
C GLY A 152 -8.02 -3.37 -23.84
N ARG A 153 -8.97 -2.45 -23.61
CA ARG A 153 -8.77 -1.02 -23.82
C ARG A 153 -8.14 -0.44 -22.57
N ILE A 154 -6.88 -0.03 -22.74
CA ILE A 154 -6.22 0.91 -21.87
C ILE A 154 -6.65 2.26 -22.43
#